data_AF-A0A0S3RLP4-F1
#
_entry.id   AF-A0A0S3RLP4-F1
#
_cell.length_a   1.000
_cell.length_b   1.000
_cell.length_c   1.000
_cell.angle_alpha   90.00
_cell.angle_beta   90.00
_cell.angle_gamma   90.00
#
_symmetry.space_group_name_H-M   'P 1'
#
loop_
_entity.id
_entity.type
_entity.pdbx_description
1 polymer ?
#
loop_
_entity_poly.entity_id
_entity_poly.type
_entity_poly.pdbx_seq_one_letter_code
_entity_poly.pdbx_strand_id
1 'polypeptide(L)'
;MISGIPCCHAIAAMNYCNVDPDNFIPTCFRRSTYEEVYASIIFPLNGPQLWKTTNFNDVLPPLIRKLPGRPKKKRKLEAWELTKDNTQMRVGGHRKKCTICRQTKHNRNNCPLQPQPAEAT
;
A
#
# COMPACT_ATOMS: atom_id res chain seq x y z
N MET A 1 -8.86 -7.32 4.81
CA MET A 1 -8.36 -8.63 4.37
C MET A 1 -9.54 -9.35 3.79
N ILE A 2 -9.54 -9.61 2.48
CA ILE A 2 -10.59 -10.40 1.83
C ILE A 2 -10.23 -11.86 2.09
N SER A 3 -11.01 -12.54 2.93
CA SER A 3 -10.85 -13.97 3.21
C SER A 3 -11.75 -14.77 2.29
N GLY A 4 -11.23 -15.81 1.63
CA GLY A 4 -12.02 -16.78 0.87
C GLY A 4 -11.64 -16.92 -0.60
N ILE A 5 -10.97 -15.94 -1.21
CA ILE A 5 -10.41 -16.10 -2.56
C ILE A 5 -9.02 -16.75 -2.45
N PRO A 6 -8.75 -17.88 -3.12
CA PRO A 6 -7.45 -18.53 -3.06
C PRO A 6 -6.36 -17.61 -3.61
N CYS A 7 -5.21 -17.55 -2.93
CA CYS A 7 -4.04 -16.83 -3.43
C CYS A 7 -3.35 -17.61 -4.55
N CYS A 8 -2.40 -16.98 -5.26
CA CYS A 8 -1.66 -17.63 -6.34
C CYS A 8 -0.97 -18.94 -5.91
N HIS A 9 -0.47 -19.01 -4.66
CA HIS A 9 0.13 -20.24 -4.12
C HIS A 9 -0.90 -21.34 -3.89
N ALA A 10 -2.08 -21.00 -3.38
CA ALA A 10 -3.17 -21.95 -3.17
C ALA A 10 -3.67 -22.51 -4.51
N ILE A 11 -3.84 -21.64 -5.52
CA ILE A 11 -4.21 -22.06 -6.89
C ILE A 11 -3.14 -22.99 -7.47
N ALA A 12 -1.85 -22.68 -7.32
CA ALA A 12 -0.78 -23.53 -7.80
C ALA A 12 -0.79 -24.93 -7.13
N ALA A 13 -1.03 -24.99 -5.82
CA ALA A 13 -1.15 -26.26 -5.10
C ALA A 13 -2.39 -27.05 -5.52
N MET A 14 -3.54 -26.39 -5.71
CA MET A 14 -4.77 -27.02 -6.22
C MET A 14 -4.54 -27.63 -7.60
N ASN A 15 -3.92 -26.87 -8.51
CA ASN A 15 -3.58 -27.34 -9.85
C ASN A 15 -2.63 -28.55 -9.80
N TYR A 16 -1.63 -28.53 -8.91
CA TYR A 16 -0.72 -29.67 -8.69
C TYR A 16 -1.48 -30.92 -8.22
N CYS A 17 -2.47 -30.75 -7.34
CA CYS A 17 -3.33 -31.82 -6.85
C CYS A 17 -4.46 -32.20 -7.84
N ASN A 18 -4.51 -31.61 -9.04
CA ASN A 18 -5.57 -31.79 -10.04
C ASN A 18 -6.98 -31.49 -9.47
N VAL A 19 -7.07 -30.46 -8.63
CA VAL A 19 -8.29 -29.96 -8.03
C VAL A 19 -8.63 -28.61 -8.67
N ASP A 20 -9.88 -28.44 -9.07
CA ASP A 20 -10.35 -27.19 -9.67
C ASP A 20 -10.54 -26.09 -8.61
N PRO A 21 -9.81 -24.96 -8.71
CA PRO A 21 -9.88 -23.86 -7.75
C PRO A 21 -11.24 -23.15 -7.71
N ASP A 22 -12.05 -23.20 -8.78
CA ASP A 22 -13.35 -22.53 -8.83
C ASP A 22 -14.37 -23.11 -7.83
N ASN A 23 -14.18 -24.39 -7.45
CA ASN A 23 -14.99 -25.05 -6.42
C ASN A 23 -14.71 -24.51 -5.00
N PHE A 24 -13.60 -23.80 -4.81
CA PHE A 24 -13.19 -23.24 -3.52
C PHE A 24 -13.52 -21.76 -3.39
N ILE A 25 -14.07 -21.13 -4.43
CA ILE A 25 -14.53 -19.74 -4.39
C ILE A 25 -15.90 -19.69 -3.72
N PRO A 26 -16.05 -19.01 -2.56
CA PRO A 26 -17.33 -18.87 -1.90
C PRO A 26 -18.38 -18.22 -2.80
N THR A 27 -19.64 -18.63 -2.62
CA THR A 27 -20.78 -18.15 -3.44
C THR A 27 -20.90 -16.63 -3.44
N CYS A 28 -20.63 -15.96 -2.31
CA CYS A 28 -20.69 -14.50 -2.21
C CYS A 28 -19.73 -13.74 -3.15
N PHE A 29 -18.70 -14.39 -3.70
CA PHE A 29 -17.79 -13.80 -4.68
C PHE A 29 -18.12 -14.20 -6.12
N ARG A 30 -19.17 -14.99 -6.35
CA ARG A 30 -19.59 -15.38 -7.69
C ARG A 30 -20.37 -14.25 -8.36
N ARG A 31 -20.17 -14.15 -9.68
CA ARG A 31 -20.88 -13.20 -10.52
C ARG A 31 -22.40 -13.35 -10.43
N SER A 32 -22.90 -14.59 -10.38
CA SER A 32 -24.34 -14.86 -10.26
C SER A 32 -24.92 -14.22 -9.00
N THR A 33 -24.24 -14.36 -7.86
CA THR A 33 -24.68 -13.77 -6.59
C THR A 33 -24.61 -12.24 -6.63
N TYR A 34 -23.62 -11.66 -7.30
CA TYR A 34 -23.59 -10.21 -7.53
C TYR A 34 -24.81 -9.75 -8.36
N GLU A 35 -25.09 -10.43 -9.47
CA GLU A 35 -26.24 -10.11 -10.33
C GLU A 35 -27.56 -10.27 -9.58
N GLU A 36 -27.75 -11.33 -8.81
CA GLU A 36 -28.94 -11.56 -7.97
C GLU A 36 -29.15 -10.46 -6.92
N VAL A 37 -28.08 -10.05 -6.23
CA VAL A 37 -28.14 -9.00 -5.19
C VAL A 37 -28.56 -7.66 -5.79
N TYR A 38 -28.11 -7.35 -7.01
CA TYR A 38 -28.40 -6.10 -7.69
C TYR A 38 -29.53 -6.22 -8.73
N ALA A 39 -30.18 -7.38 -8.86
CA ALA A 39 -31.29 -7.58 -9.79
C ALA A 39 -32.52 -6.76 -9.39
N SER A 40 -32.69 -6.50 -8.08
CA SER A 40 -33.80 -5.69 -7.59
C SER A 40 -33.61 -4.22 -7.95
N ILE A 41 -34.64 -3.64 -8.57
CA ILE A 41 -34.71 -2.20 -8.80
C ILE A 41 -34.88 -1.51 -7.43
N ILE A 42 -33.92 -0.67 -7.07
CA ILE A 42 -34.08 0.26 -5.96
C ILE A 42 -35.00 1.38 -6.44
N PHE A 43 -36.27 1.35 -6.05
CA PHE A 43 -37.18 2.43 -6.35
C PHE A 43 -36.68 3.73 -5.71
N PRO A 44 -36.75 4.86 -6.42
CA PRO A 44 -36.40 6.14 -5.83
C PRO A 44 -37.30 6.37 -4.62
N LEU A 45 -36.69 6.73 -3.50
CA LEU A 45 -37.44 7.24 -2.36
C LEU A 45 -38.02 8.61 -2.76
N ASN A 46 -39.24 8.87 -2.31
CA ASN A 46 -39.85 10.18 -2.48
C ASN A 46 -38.95 11.28 -1.89
N GLY A 47 -39.10 12.52 -2.33
CA GLY A 47 -38.32 13.64 -1.78
C GLY A 47 -38.67 13.94 -0.31
N PRO A 48 -37.82 14.71 0.40
CA PRO A 48 -38.02 15.06 1.81
C PRO A 48 -39.40 15.67 2.13
N GLN A 49 -39.98 16.40 1.19
CA GLN A 49 -41.32 17.01 1.32
C GLN A 49 -42.48 16.00 1.39
N LEU A 50 -42.25 14.77 0.91
CA LEU A 50 -43.24 13.68 0.91
C LEU A 50 -42.97 12.65 2.01
N TRP A 51 -41.92 12.84 2.82
CA TRP A 51 -41.63 11.96 3.94
C TRP A 51 -42.65 12.18 5.06
N LYS A 52 -43.05 11.08 5.72
CA LYS A 52 -43.93 11.17 6.89
C LYS A 52 -43.16 11.84 8.02
N THR A 53 -43.69 12.94 8.54
CA THR A 53 -43.18 13.53 9.79
C THR A 53 -43.44 12.55 10.92
N THR A 54 -42.40 12.28 11.70
CA THR A 54 -42.49 11.42 12.88
C THR A 54 -42.24 12.24 14.13
N ASN A 55 -42.79 11.83 15.27
CA ASN A 55 -42.58 12.50 16.56
C ASN A 55 -41.25 12.11 17.22
N PHE A 56 -40.38 11.37 16.51
CA PHE A 56 -39.07 10.99 17.01
C PHE A 56 -38.09 12.15 16.88
N ASN A 57 -37.10 12.18 17.77
CA ASN A 57 -36.03 13.18 17.69
C ASN A 57 -35.22 13.02 16.41
N ASP A 58 -34.78 14.15 15.86
CA ASP A 58 -33.88 14.16 14.70
C ASP A 58 -32.56 13.44 15.02
N VAL A 59 -32.08 12.67 14.04
CA VAL A 59 -30.77 12.02 14.12
C VAL A 59 -29.69 13.09 13.93
N LEU A 60 -28.99 13.41 15.00
CA LEU A 60 -27.84 14.31 14.93
C LEU A 60 -26.70 13.67 14.12
N PRO A 61 -25.94 14.47 13.36
CA PRO A 61 -24.77 13.96 12.67
C PRO A 61 -23.77 13.35 13.65
N PRO A 62 -23.02 12.32 13.25
CA PRO A 62 -21.98 11.75 14.09
C PRO A 62 -20.95 12.82 14.45
N LEU A 63 -20.51 12.81 15.71
CA LEU A 63 -19.46 13.71 16.18
C LEU A 63 -18.18 13.47 15.38
N ILE A 64 -17.77 14.47 14.60
CA ILE A 64 -16.54 14.41 13.81
C ILE A 64 -15.35 14.45 14.76
N ARG A 65 -14.68 13.31 14.96
CA ARG A 65 -13.41 13.23 15.68
C ARG A 65 -12.24 13.45 14.72
N LYS A 66 -11.39 14.43 15.02
CA LYS A 66 -10.07 14.55 14.37
C LYS A 66 -9.17 13.41 14.87
N LEU A 67 -8.98 12.40 14.03
CA LEU A 67 -8.03 11.32 14.30
C LEU A 67 -6.59 11.86 14.30
N PRO A 68 -5.69 11.32 15.14
CA PRO A 68 -4.27 11.61 15.00
C PRO A 68 -3.83 11.25 13.58
N GLY A 69 -3.16 12.19 12.92
CA GLY A 69 -2.63 11.98 11.58
C GLY A 69 -1.64 10.82 11.53
N ARG A 70 -1.38 10.32 10.32
CA ARG A 70 -0.41 9.23 10.10
C ARG A 70 0.95 9.60 10.74
N PRO A 71 1.53 8.73 11.59
CA PRO A 71 2.88 8.91 12.08
C PRO A 71 3.87 9.09 10.92
N LYS A 72 4.84 9.99 11.09
CA LYS A 72 5.86 10.23 10.06
C LYS A 72 6.70 8.96 9.85
N LYS A 73 6.90 8.54 8.60
CA LYS A 73 7.70 7.35 8.24
C LYS A 73 9.17 7.46 8.68
N LYS A 74 9.71 8.69 8.70
CA LYS A 74 11.07 8.97 9.18
C LYS A 74 10.99 9.79 10.46
N ARG A 75 11.75 9.37 11.47
CA ARG A 75 12.03 10.17 12.66
C ARG A 75 12.78 11.44 12.23
N LYS A 76 12.46 12.58 12.84
CA LYS A 76 13.25 13.81 12.70
C LYS A 76 14.58 13.57 13.42
N LEU A 77 15.70 13.67 12.70
CA LEU A 77 17.03 13.58 13.29
C LEU A 77 17.34 14.89 14.02
N GLU A 78 17.94 14.79 15.19
CA GLU A 78 18.43 15.94 15.94
C GLU A 78 19.73 16.49 15.34
N ALA A 79 20.08 17.75 15.65
CA ALA A 79 21.25 18.42 15.07
C ALA A 79 22.58 17.65 15.25
N TRP A 80 22.73 16.95 16.37
CA TRP A 80 23.91 16.15 16.71
C TRP A 80 23.94 14.77 16.01
N GLU A 81 22.82 14.31 15.45
CA GLU A 81 22.72 13.06 14.70
C GLU A 81 23.02 13.25 13.20
N LEU A 82 23.08 14.50 12.74
CA LEU A 82 23.41 14.88 11.37
C LEU A 82 24.94 14.93 11.20
N THR A 83 25.52 13.94 10.51
CA THR A 83 26.93 13.96 10.12
C THR A 83 27.15 14.95 8.97
N LYS A 84 28.02 15.97 9.16
CA LYS A 84 28.52 16.85 8.09
C LYS A 84 29.38 16.11 7.06
N ASP A 85 29.97 14.99 7.46
CA ASP A 85 30.85 14.18 6.61
C ASP A 85 30.05 13.31 5.64
N ASN A 86 30.16 13.62 4.35
CA ASN A 86 29.57 12.84 3.25
C ASN A 86 30.10 11.39 3.15
N THR A 87 31.13 11.05 3.93
CA THR A 87 31.80 9.74 3.96
C THR A 87 31.03 8.69 4.78
N GLN A 88 30.09 9.10 5.63
CA GLN A 88 29.29 8.20 6.47
C GLN A 88 27.79 8.45 6.28
N MET A 89 26.98 7.41 6.45
CA MET A 89 25.52 7.50 6.28
C MET A 89 24.80 7.92 7.57
N ARG A 90 25.43 7.67 8.74
CA ARG A 90 24.95 7.98 10.10
C ARG A 90 26.15 8.10 11.04
N VAL A 91 25.98 8.75 12.19
CA VAL A 91 26.95 8.73 13.29
C VAL A 91 27.25 7.28 13.69
N GLY A 92 28.53 6.87 13.64
CA GLY A 92 28.96 5.49 13.92
C GLY A 92 28.59 4.45 12.83
N GLY A 93 28.02 4.89 11.71
CA GLY A 93 27.63 4.01 10.60
C GLY A 93 28.82 3.58 9.73
N HIS A 94 28.61 2.51 8.95
CA HIS A 94 29.62 2.05 7.99
C HIS A 94 30.04 3.17 7.02
N ARG A 95 31.36 3.29 6.81
CA ARG A 95 31.94 4.20 5.83
C ARG A 95 31.46 3.82 4.43
N LYS A 96 31.03 4.81 3.64
CA LYS A 96 30.65 4.61 2.24
C LYS A 96 31.87 4.10 1.46
N LYS A 97 31.70 2.98 0.75
CA LYS A 97 32.70 2.43 -0.17
C LYS A 97 32.29 2.76 -1.60
N CYS A 98 33.27 3.03 -2.45
CA CYS A 98 33.04 3.20 -3.88
C CYS A 98 32.42 1.92 -4.47
N THR A 99 31.35 2.04 -5.26
CA THR A 99 30.71 0.87 -5.88
C THR A 99 31.56 0.23 -6.98
N ILE A 100 32.51 0.98 -7.55
CA ILE A 100 33.40 0.48 -8.61
C ILE A 100 34.62 -0.23 -8.00
N CYS A 101 35.45 0.48 -7.23
CA CYS A 101 36.72 -0.06 -6.73
C CYS A 101 36.66 -0.60 -5.29
N ARG A 102 35.51 -0.48 -4.60
CA ARG A 102 35.27 -0.90 -3.21
C ARG A 102 36.16 -0.24 -2.14
N GLN A 103 36.98 0.73 -2.51
CA GLN A 103 37.78 1.51 -1.58
C GLN A 103 36.94 2.58 -0.87
N THR A 104 37.38 2.95 0.34
CA THR A 104 36.81 4.08 1.10
C THR A 104 37.55 5.37 0.72
N LYS A 105 36.90 6.54 0.88
CA LYS A 105 37.37 7.94 0.65
C LYS A 105 36.71 8.66 -0.53
N HIS A 106 36.32 7.96 -1.59
CA HIS A 106 35.67 8.55 -2.76
C HIS A 106 34.38 7.81 -3.11
N ASN A 107 33.50 8.48 -3.85
CA ASN A 107 32.27 7.87 -4.39
C ASN A 107 32.50 7.42 -5.85
N ARG A 108 31.49 6.78 -6.44
CA ARG A 108 31.51 6.31 -7.84
C ARG A 108 31.95 7.41 -8.83
N ASN A 109 31.50 8.65 -8.60
CA ASN A 109 31.69 9.79 -9.51
C ASN A 109 33.10 10.40 -9.47
N ASN A 110 33.91 10.07 -8.46
CA ASN A 110 35.28 10.54 -8.35
C ASN A 110 36.23 9.34 -8.22
N CYS A 111 35.85 8.22 -8.82
CA CYS A 111 36.62 6.99 -8.77
C CYS A 111 37.73 7.07 -9.82
N PRO A 112 39.00 6.80 -9.47
CA PRO A 112 40.08 6.77 -10.45
C PRO A 112 39.90 5.65 -11.50
N LEU A 113 39.09 4.64 -11.18
CA LEU A 113 38.69 3.56 -12.09
C LEU A 113 37.32 3.81 -12.75
N GLN A 114 36.86 5.06 -12.79
CA GLN A 114 35.57 5.36 -13.40
C GLN A 114 35.64 5.05 -14.90
N PRO A 115 34.76 4.18 -15.43
CA PRO A 115 34.71 3.93 -16.85
C PRO A 115 34.31 5.23 -17.56
N GLN A 116 35.05 5.60 -18.60
CA GLN A 116 34.70 6.72 -19.46
C GLN A 116 33.29 6.49 -20.02
N PRO A 117 32.43 7.51 -20.08
CA PRO A 117 31.11 7.34 -20.69
C PRO A 117 31.31 6.86 -22.13
N ALA A 118 30.79 5.66 -22.42
CA ALA A 118 30.74 5.16 -23.78
C ALA A 118 29.93 6.15 -24.61
N GLU A 119 30.52 6.65 -25.70
CA GLU A 119 29.85 7.50 -26.67
C GLU A 119 28.59 6.77 -27.15
N ALA A 120 27.44 7.36 -26.86
CA ALA A 120 26.17 6.86 -27.35
C ALA A 120 26.16 7.05 -28.87
N THR A 121 26.23 5.93 -29.60
CA THR A 121 25.93 5.86 -31.04
C THR A 121 24.43 5.68 -31.24
#